data_AF-A0A2G1WRQ5-F1
#
_entry.id   AF-A0A2G1WRQ5-F1
#
_cell.length_a   1.000
_cell.length_b   1.000
_cell.length_c   1.000
_cell.angle_alpha   90.00
_cell.angle_beta   90.00
_cell.angle_gamma   90.00
#
_symmetry.space_group_name_H-M   'P 1'
#
loop_
_entity.id
_entity.type
_entity.pdbx_description
1 polymer ?
#
loop_
_entity_poly.entity_id
_entity_poly.type
_entity_poly.pdbx_seq_one_letter_code
_entity_poly.pdbx_strand_id
1 'polypeptide(L)'
;MAGQTILPKPNTTRLGSLLIGTTVALGGWLLTSATGTTRPGLAAGVAGGLLGTIVLVRNTETPLGTAVATLLLPVPSLVGLVAVGLPLRELVPLTIAGDPFVRPLIGQLGVTVAVGIAAFGVIATLDTGVGEGAVAKLWGTAVRALIGIGVPLAGLLVLQFDALTAVPVSIPGIDGSTLTTFLYRPSESVFVLVSFWLLVTLQIAALKLLIVVAPVMELTPQTNQESVGQLLSRTHSVLNTAFVPVLGLTFVSILLAFGVSDPRALLARFPVVFELLAAPSLRRGLVSGIGLVTLGVVLLSGLQFVAGRVTDTVGRLIPSMLAGGSAVAVAIVGSPLVPQTVSQIPETPVPVDEVVTALTPAGVVLAGVTVAVALLTGVLAMIVTAGGMKYIPRRTAGSAIASAGLGIGTIAAGIGGTDVLVVFAAVAVSIFIWNTGERSVTTQAELGPSSSIQLEAIHMFSALGLAVVGVGLAWGLYTNALSRLIVSDGTLVGVLASTVGVLLLVVAIRG
;
A
#
# COMPACT_ATOMS: atom_id res chain seq x y z
N MET A 1 15.68 31.08 23.48
CA MET A 1 14.96 29.80 23.25
C MET A 1 14.35 29.86 21.86
N ALA A 2 15.00 29.27 20.86
CA ALA A 2 14.46 29.21 19.51
C ALA A 2 13.29 28.22 19.51
N GLY A 3 12.10 28.67 19.12
CA GLY A 3 10.91 27.82 19.03
C GLY A 3 11.20 26.67 18.07
N GLN A 4 11.24 25.44 18.60
CA GLN A 4 11.21 24.24 17.78
C GLN A 4 9.84 24.20 17.10
N THR A 5 9.81 24.61 15.84
CA THR A 5 8.63 24.45 15.00
C THR A 5 8.35 22.95 14.87
N ILE A 6 7.11 22.56 15.09
CA ILE A 6 6.63 21.16 15.04
C ILE A 6 6.80 20.54 13.63
N LEU A 7 7.09 21.36 12.62
CA LEU A 7 7.23 20.95 11.23
C LEU A 7 8.71 20.94 10.78
N PRO A 8 9.11 19.95 9.95
CA PRO A 8 10.43 19.92 9.33
C PRO A 8 10.66 21.15 8.44
N LYS A 9 11.94 21.49 8.21
CA LYS A 9 12.28 22.58 7.29
C LYS A 9 11.90 22.16 5.86
N PRO A 10 11.19 23.00 5.10
CA PRO A 10 10.76 22.64 3.75
C PRO A 10 11.94 22.57 2.77
N ASN A 11 11.87 21.64 1.83
CA ASN A 11 12.86 21.46 0.74
C ASN A 11 12.60 22.38 -0.46
N THR A 12 11.36 22.84 -0.61
CA THR A 12 10.92 23.75 -1.67
C THR A 12 10.59 25.12 -1.08
N THR A 13 10.63 26.16 -1.92
CA THR A 13 10.07 27.45 -1.54
C THR A 13 8.55 27.30 -1.33
N ARG A 14 7.96 28.14 -0.47
CA ARG A 14 6.50 28.13 -0.23
C ARG A 14 5.69 28.31 -1.50
N LEU A 15 6.22 29.11 -2.43
CA LEU A 15 5.61 29.39 -3.72
C LEU A 15 5.65 28.13 -4.60
N GLY A 16 6.80 27.43 -4.65
CA GLY A 16 6.94 26.16 -5.37
C GLY A 16 5.99 25.07 -4.85
N SER A 17 5.89 24.88 -3.53
CA SER A 17 4.95 23.90 -2.97
C SER A 17 3.49 24.23 -3.30
N LEU A 18 3.10 25.52 -3.23
CA LEU A 18 1.75 25.99 -3.56
C LEU A 18 1.43 25.78 -5.05
N LEU A 19 2.39 26.02 -5.93
CA LEU A 19 2.23 25.81 -7.36
C LEU A 19 2.14 24.33 -7.74
N ILE A 20 2.96 23.49 -7.12
CA ILE A 20 2.86 22.04 -7.29
C ILE A 20 1.50 21.56 -6.81
N GLY A 21 1.03 22.02 -5.65
CA GLY A 21 -0.29 21.67 -5.12
C GLY A 21 -1.45 22.10 -6.03
N THR A 22 -1.45 23.35 -6.48
CA THR A 22 -2.49 23.86 -7.41
C THR A 22 -2.44 23.16 -8.76
N THR A 23 -1.24 22.90 -9.30
CA THR A 23 -1.08 22.18 -10.58
C THR A 23 -1.52 20.72 -10.47
N VAL A 24 -1.23 20.05 -9.35
CA VAL A 24 -1.73 18.69 -9.08
C VAL A 24 -3.24 18.65 -8.94
N ALA A 25 -3.84 19.63 -8.26
CA ALA A 25 -5.29 19.73 -8.16
C ALA A 25 -5.95 19.91 -9.53
N LEU A 26 -5.40 20.80 -10.38
CA LEU A 26 -5.88 21.03 -11.75
C LEU A 26 -5.69 19.81 -12.65
N GLY A 27 -4.51 19.17 -12.62
CA GLY A 27 -4.21 17.97 -13.39
C GLY A 27 -5.07 16.77 -12.97
N GLY A 28 -5.24 16.57 -11.67
CA GLY A 28 -6.11 15.54 -11.11
C GLY A 28 -7.58 15.79 -11.47
N TRP A 29 -8.05 17.03 -11.38
CA TRP A 29 -9.40 17.40 -11.82
C TRP A 29 -9.60 17.14 -13.31
N LEU A 30 -8.64 17.52 -14.15
CA LEU A 30 -8.68 17.30 -15.59
C LEU A 30 -8.76 15.80 -15.93
N LEU A 31 -7.86 14.98 -15.36
CA LEU A 31 -7.85 13.53 -15.60
C LEU A 31 -9.13 12.86 -15.09
N THR A 32 -9.55 13.18 -13.86
CA THR A 32 -10.73 12.53 -13.25
C THR A 32 -12.04 12.95 -13.91
N SER A 33 -12.14 14.19 -14.39
CA SER A 33 -13.32 14.64 -15.15
C SER A 33 -13.40 13.92 -16.49
N ALA A 34 -12.25 13.72 -17.16
CA ALA A 34 -12.21 13.08 -18.46
C ALA A 34 -12.46 11.56 -18.41
N THR A 35 -12.11 10.90 -17.30
CA THR A 35 -12.40 9.46 -17.09
C THR A 35 -13.70 9.19 -16.32
N GLY A 36 -14.45 10.23 -15.92
CA GLY A 36 -15.67 10.09 -15.12
C GLY A 36 -15.45 9.65 -13.67
N THR A 37 -14.22 9.80 -13.14
CA THR A 37 -13.78 9.27 -11.84
C THR A 37 -13.60 10.34 -10.77
N THR A 38 -14.33 11.45 -10.82
CA THR A 38 -14.13 12.58 -9.90
C THR A 38 -14.27 12.17 -8.43
N ARG A 39 -15.29 11.38 -8.06
CA ARG A 39 -15.47 10.91 -6.68
C ARG A 39 -14.34 10.00 -6.19
N PRO A 40 -13.99 8.90 -6.89
CA PRO A 40 -12.87 8.05 -6.48
C PRO A 40 -11.53 8.76 -6.53
N GLY A 41 -11.29 9.63 -7.51
CA GLY A 41 -10.11 10.47 -7.59
C GLY A 41 -9.96 11.42 -6.39
N LEU A 42 -11.05 12.06 -5.96
CA LEU A 42 -11.05 12.90 -4.75
C LEU A 42 -10.74 12.08 -3.49
N ALA A 43 -11.38 10.90 -3.33
CA ALA A 43 -11.09 10.01 -2.22
C ALA A 43 -9.61 9.58 -2.21
N ALA A 44 -9.06 9.19 -3.35
CA ALA A 44 -7.64 8.86 -3.49
C ALA A 44 -6.73 10.04 -3.17
N GLY A 45 -7.06 11.25 -3.63
CA GLY A 45 -6.33 12.47 -3.32
C GLY A 45 -6.31 12.76 -1.81
N VAL A 46 -7.45 12.61 -1.13
CA VAL A 46 -7.54 12.72 0.33
C VAL A 46 -6.68 11.65 1.02
N ALA A 47 -6.76 10.39 0.57
CA ALA A 47 -5.94 9.31 1.12
C ALA A 47 -4.43 9.59 0.97
N GLY A 48 -4.00 10.04 -0.21
CA GLY A 48 -2.62 10.42 -0.49
C GLY A 48 -2.13 11.60 0.35
N GLY A 49 -2.95 12.64 0.49
CA GLY A 49 -2.65 13.81 1.33
C GLY A 49 -2.58 13.46 2.82
N LEU A 50 -3.50 12.65 3.32
CA LEU A 50 -3.48 12.13 4.69
C LEU A 50 -2.23 11.28 4.93
N LEU A 51 -1.88 10.39 4.00
CA LEU A 51 -0.67 9.58 4.09
C LEU A 51 0.59 10.45 4.13
N GLY A 52 0.70 11.46 3.27
CA GLY A 52 1.81 12.40 3.28
C GLY A 52 1.92 13.17 4.60
N THR A 53 0.77 13.55 5.18
CA THR A 53 0.71 14.23 6.48
C THR A 53 1.17 13.30 7.61
N ILE A 54 0.79 12.03 7.55
CA ILE A 54 1.24 11.01 8.51
C ILE A 54 2.75 10.79 8.38
N VAL A 55 3.30 10.79 7.16
CA VAL A 55 4.77 10.73 6.96
C VAL A 55 5.46 11.94 7.61
N LEU A 56 4.94 13.15 7.43
CA LEU A 56 5.47 14.37 8.06
C LEU A 56 5.46 14.27 9.59
N VAL A 57 4.33 13.85 10.18
CA VAL A 57 4.21 13.65 11.63
C VAL A 57 5.14 12.54 12.11
N ARG A 58 5.34 11.49 11.33
CA ARG A 58 6.27 10.41 11.65
C ARG A 58 7.73 10.88 11.63
N ASN A 59 8.05 11.84 10.75
CA ASN A 59 9.39 12.36 10.58
C ASN A 59 9.86 13.28 11.72
N THR A 60 8.99 13.68 12.65
CA THR A 60 9.39 14.46 13.83
C THR A 60 10.23 13.67 14.84
N GLU A 61 10.40 12.35 14.63
CA GLU A 61 11.15 11.42 15.49
C GLU A 61 10.70 11.35 16.96
N THR A 62 9.55 11.93 17.29
CA THR A 62 9.01 11.90 18.65
C THR A 62 8.21 10.60 18.90
N PRO A 63 8.21 10.09 20.15
CA PRO A 63 7.33 8.98 20.54
C PRO A 63 5.85 9.28 20.26
N LEU A 64 5.43 10.53 20.49
CA LEU A 64 4.09 11.01 20.20
C LEU A 64 3.79 10.97 18.69
N GLY A 65 4.71 11.44 17.84
CA GLY A 65 4.56 11.37 16.38
C GLY A 65 4.43 9.92 15.89
N THR A 66 5.15 8.98 16.51
CA THR A 66 5.00 7.53 16.25
C THR A 66 3.61 7.02 16.60
N ALA A 67 3.12 7.38 17.78
CA ALA A 67 1.82 6.94 18.27
C ALA A 67 0.68 7.51 17.41
N VAL A 68 0.71 8.81 17.12
CA VAL A 68 -0.27 9.48 16.26
C VAL A 68 -0.26 8.90 14.85
N ALA A 69 0.92 8.74 14.24
CA ALA A 69 1.03 8.12 12.92
C ALA A 69 0.43 6.71 12.89
N THR A 70 0.69 5.91 13.93
CA THR A 70 0.16 4.54 14.02
C THR A 70 -1.35 4.54 14.18
N LEU A 71 -1.91 5.37 15.07
CA LEU A 71 -3.36 5.45 15.31
C LEU A 71 -4.11 5.93 14.07
N LEU A 72 -3.50 6.78 13.26
CA LEU A 72 -4.11 7.32 12.05
C LEU A 72 -3.92 6.45 10.81
N LEU A 73 -2.99 5.48 10.80
CA LEU A 73 -2.72 4.60 9.63
C LEU A 73 -3.97 3.92 9.03
N PRO A 74 -4.95 3.44 9.81
CA PRO A 74 -6.17 2.85 9.25
C PRO A 74 -6.99 3.83 8.39
N VAL A 75 -6.93 5.13 8.68
CA VAL A 75 -7.75 6.15 8.01
C VAL A 75 -7.40 6.31 6.52
N PRO A 76 -6.18 6.69 6.11
CA PRO A 76 -5.84 6.80 4.68
C PRO A 76 -5.91 5.43 3.99
N SER A 77 -5.69 4.34 4.72
CA SER A 77 -5.84 2.98 4.19
C SER A 77 -7.28 2.73 3.75
N LEU A 78 -8.25 2.97 4.64
CA LEU A 78 -9.68 2.79 4.35
C LEU A 78 -10.17 3.74 3.26
N VAL A 79 -9.77 5.02 3.32
CA VAL A 79 -10.13 6.00 2.29
C VAL A 79 -9.56 5.59 0.93
N GLY A 80 -8.32 5.10 0.90
CA GLY A 80 -7.69 4.56 -0.32
C GLY A 80 -8.38 3.31 -0.83
N LEU A 81 -8.79 2.40 0.06
CA LEU A 81 -9.57 1.21 -0.32
C LEU A 81 -10.92 1.59 -0.91
N VAL A 82 -11.63 2.56 -0.33
CA VAL A 82 -12.88 3.10 -0.88
C VAL A 82 -12.64 3.74 -2.25
N ALA A 83 -11.56 4.51 -2.40
CA ALA A 83 -11.22 5.13 -3.68
C ALA A 83 -11.04 4.10 -4.80
N VAL A 84 -10.35 2.98 -4.53
CA VAL A 84 -10.15 1.89 -5.49
C VAL A 84 -11.40 1.03 -5.67
N GLY A 85 -12.21 0.86 -4.62
CA GLY A 85 -13.44 0.07 -4.66
C GLY A 85 -14.58 0.70 -5.46
N LEU A 86 -14.65 2.04 -5.50
CA LEU A 86 -15.71 2.76 -6.22
C LEU A 86 -15.70 2.49 -7.75
N PRO A 87 -14.58 2.61 -8.49
CA PRO A 87 -14.52 2.26 -9.91
C PRO A 87 -14.83 0.78 -10.16
N LEU A 88 -14.38 -0.11 -9.28
CA LEU A 88 -14.69 -1.53 -9.39
C LEU A 88 -16.20 -1.77 -9.31
N ARG A 89 -16.89 -1.12 -8.36
CA ARG A 89 -18.36 -1.22 -8.23
C ARG A 89 -19.09 -0.73 -9.47
N GLU A 90 -18.62 0.34 -10.10
CA GLU A 90 -19.24 0.91 -11.30
C GLU A 90 -19.03 0.03 -12.55
N LEU A 91 -17.93 -0.72 -12.60
CA LEU A 91 -17.54 -1.53 -13.77
C LEU A 91 -17.94 -3.01 -13.69
N VAL A 92 -18.18 -3.56 -12.49
CA VAL A 92 -18.67 -4.95 -12.29
C VAL A 92 -19.95 -5.26 -13.10
N PRO A 93 -20.96 -4.38 -13.19
CA PRO A 93 -22.14 -4.62 -14.02
C PRO A 93 -21.81 -4.82 -15.51
N LEU A 94 -20.79 -4.14 -16.04
CA LEU A 94 -20.36 -4.26 -17.44
C LEU A 94 -19.69 -5.61 -17.70
N THR A 95 -18.93 -6.13 -16.73
CA THR A 95 -18.36 -7.49 -16.81
C THR A 95 -19.44 -8.55 -16.94
N ILE A 96 -20.55 -8.40 -16.20
CA ILE A 96 -21.67 -9.35 -16.21
C ILE A 96 -22.43 -9.27 -17.54
N ALA A 97 -22.51 -8.09 -18.15
CA ALA A 97 -23.16 -7.87 -19.44
C ALA A 97 -22.32 -8.34 -20.65
N GLY A 98 -21.06 -8.72 -20.45
CA GLY A 98 -20.16 -9.19 -21.52
C GLY A 98 -19.43 -8.08 -22.29
N ASP A 99 -19.49 -6.83 -21.81
CA ASP A 99 -18.82 -5.69 -22.45
C ASP A 99 -17.30 -5.68 -22.16
N PRO A 100 -16.46 -5.20 -23.10
CA PRO A 100 -15.01 -5.09 -22.90
C PRO A 100 -14.66 -4.02 -21.85
N PHE A 101 -14.63 -4.41 -20.57
CA PHE A 101 -14.44 -3.50 -19.43
C PHE A 101 -12.96 -3.26 -19.03
N VAL A 102 -12.02 -4.07 -19.52
CA VAL A 102 -10.59 -4.02 -19.11
C VAL A 102 -9.97 -2.65 -19.38
N ARG A 103 -10.29 -2.06 -20.54
CA ARG A 103 -9.73 -0.77 -20.97
C ARG A 103 -10.26 0.41 -20.12
N PRO A 104 -11.59 0.56 -19.94
CA PRO A 104 -12.15 1.49 -18.95
C PRO A 104 -11.62 1.27 -17.53
N LEU A 105 -11.48 0.02 -17.09
CA LEU A 105 -10.98 -0.33 -15.76
C LEU A 105 -9.55 0.17 -15.53
N ILE A 106 -8.65 -0.06 -16.49
CA ILE A 106 -7.27 0.44 -16.42
C ILE A 106 -7.27 1.97 -16.35
N GLY A 107 -8.10 2.64 -17.17
CA GLY A 107 -8.21 4.09 -17.14
C GLY A 107 -8.69 4.64 -15.81
N GLN A 108 -9.82 4.12 -15.31
CA GLN A 108 -10.44 4.62 -14.09
C GLN A 108 -9.61 4.32 -12.83
N LEU A 109 -9.10 3.09 -12.69
CA LEU A 109 -8.24 2.71 -11.56
C LEU A 109 -6.89 3.40 -11.63
N GLY A 110 -6.28 3.44 -12.80
CA GLY A 110 -4.96 4.05 -12.99
C GLY A 110 -4.98 5.55 -12.69
N VAL A 111 -6.00 6.28 -13.14
CA VAL A 111 -6.19 7.71 -12.79
C VAL A 111 -6.45 7.88 -11.29
N THR A 112 -7.30 7.05 -10.70
CA THR A 112 -7.60 7.13 -9.25
C THR A 112 -6.33 6.96 -8.41
N VAL A 113 -5.56 5.89 -8.66
CA VAL A 113 -4.30 5.62 -7.95
C VAL A 113 -3.28 6.73 -8.21
N ALA A 114 -3.17 7.21 -9.45
CA ALA A 114 -2.29 8.31 -9.83
C ALA A 114 -2.57 9.60 -9.07
N VAL A 115 -3.84 9.97 -8.88
CA VAL A 115 -4.21 11.17 -8.10
C VAL A 115 -3.80 11.03 -6.64
N GLY A 116 -3.95 9.85 -6.05
CA GLY A 116 -3.48 9.58 -4.70
C GLY A 116 -1.96 9.69 -4.56
N ILE A 117 -1.21 9.11 -5.50
CA ILE A 117 0.26 9.24 -5.56
C ILE A 117 0.66 10.71 -5.73
N ALA A 118 -0.05 11.45 -6.60
CA ALA A 118 0.24 12.85 -6.86
C ALA A 118 0.02 13.72 -5.62
N ALA A 119 -1.10 13.53 -4.92
CA ALA A 119 -1.41 14.23 -3.67
C ALA A 119 -0.40 13.90 -2.55
N PHE A 120 0.05 12.64 -2.45
CA PHE A 120 1.14 12.27 -1.56
C PHE A 120 2.43 13.02 -1.91
N GLY A 121 2.77 13.10 -3.20
CA GLY A 121 3.91 13.85 -3.71
C GLY A 121 3.86 15.34 -3.35
N VAL A 122 2.69 15.98 -3.44
CA VAL A 122 2.50 17.39 -3.02
C VAL A 122 2.88 17.57 -1.56
N ILE A 123 2.36 16.75 -0.65
CA ILE A 123 2.68 16.86 0.78
C ILE A 123 4.16 16.55 1.04
N ALA A 124 4.73 15.58 0.30
CA ALA A 124 6.14 15.26 0.36
C ALA A 124 7.07 16.42 -0.08
N THR A 125 6.59 17.43 -0.80
CA THR A 125 7.41 18.64 -1.11
C THR A 125 7.71 19.49 0.12
N LEU A 126 6.93 19.33 1.19
CA LEU A 126 7.09 20.02 2.46
C LEU A 126 8.14 19.35 3.37
N ASP A 127 8.59 18.14 3.05
CA ASP A 127 9.52 17.35 3.86
C ASP A 127 10.86 17.13 3.18
N THR A 128 11.93 17.06 3.97
CA THR A 128 13.23 16.54 3.55
C THR A 128 13.30 15.01 3.64
N GLY A 129 12.45 14.42 4.49
CA GLY A 129 12.54 13.04 4.93
C GLY A 129 12.15 11.95 3.93
N VAL A 130 11.42 12.27 2.85
CA VAL A 130 10.95 11.24 1.89
C VAL A 130 12.11 10.53 1.20
N GLY A 131 13.19 11.26 0.89
CA GLY A 131 14.45 10.70 0.37
C GLY A 131 15.42 10.16 1.44
N GLU A 132 15.18 10.46 2.72
CA GLU A 132 16.06 10.14 3.87
C GLU A 132 15.49 8.99 4.74
N GLY A 133 14.44 8.31 4.26
CA GLY A 133 13.90 7.11 4.89
C GLY A 133 12.70 7.34 5.80
N ALA A 134 12.04 8.50 5.79
CA ALA A 134 10.78 8.72 6.52
C ALA A 134 9.69 7.73 6.06
N VAL A 135 9.61 7.47 4.75
CA VAL A 135 8.72 6.44 4.18
C VAL A 135 9.13 5.05 4.64
N ALA A 136 10.44 4.76 4.76
CA ALA A 136 10.93 3.48 5.29
C ALA A 136 10.61 3.29 6.77
N LYS A 137 10.68 4.36 7.58
CA LYS A 137 10.24 4.37 8.98
C LYS A 137 8.73 4.13 9.07
N LEU A 138 7.92 4.78 8.23
CA LEU A 138 6.47 4.56 8.20
C LEU A 138 6.12 3.15 7.72
N TRP A 139 6.82 2.62 6.71
CA TRP A 139 6.67 1.24 6.25
C TRP A 139 6.95 0.26 7.40
N GLY A 140 8.05 0.45 8.13
CA GLY A 140 8.36 -0.36 9.32
C GLY A 140 7.30 -0.25 10.42
N THR A 141 6.69 0.93 10.60
CA THR A 141 5.54 1.14 11.49
C THR A 141 4.29 0.40 10.99
N ALA A 142 3.98 0.47 9.69
CA ALA A 142 2.82 -0.17 9.07
C ALA A 142 2.91 -1.71 9.10
N VAL A 143 4.09 -2.28 8.86
CA VAL A 143 4.35 -3.73 9.03
C VAL A 143 4.04 -4.16 10.46
N ARG A 144 4.46 -3.38 11.47
CA ARG A 144 4.15 -3.70 12.87
C ARG A 144 2.68 -3.48 13.20
N ALA A 145 2.06 -2.45 12.64
CA ALA A 145 0.63 -2.22 12.78
C ALA A 145 -0.17 -3.42 12.25
N LEU A 146 0.20 -3.98 11.09
CA LEU A 146 -0.42 -5.18 10.53
C LEU A 146 -0.36 -6.38 11.47
N ILE A 147 0.73 -6.59 12.20
CA ILE A 147 0.81 -7.65 13.21
C ILE A 147 -0.25 -7.43 14.28
N GLY A 148 -0.37 -6.19 14.78
CA GLY A 148 -1.34 -5.81 15.78
C GLY A 148 -2.80 -5.98 15.35
N ILE A 149 -3.12 -5.58 14.11
CA ILE A 149 -4.44 -5.72 13.51
C ILE A 149 -4.74 -7.19 13.15
N GLY A 150 -3.72 -7.94 12.73
CA GLY A 150 -3.82 -9.33 12.34
C GLY A 150 -4.16 -10.27 13.50
N VAL A 151 -3.76 -9.95 14.74
CA VAL A 151 -4.09 -10.75 15.94
C VAL A 151 -5.60 -10.88 16.17
N PRO A 152 -6.38 -9.79 16.33
CA PRO A 152 -7.81 -9.90 16.54
C PRO A 152 -8.51 -10.51 15.32
N LEU A 153 -8.04 -10.24 14.09
CA LEU A 153 -8.60 -10.87 12.90
C LEU A 153 -8.36 -12.38 12.89
N ALA A 154 -7.13 -12.83 13.18
CA ALA A 154 -6.79 -14.25 13.25
C ALA A 154 -7.61 -14.95 14.35
N GLY A 155 -7.79 -14.31 15.51
CA GLY A 155 -8.67 -14.81 16.57
C GLY A 155 -10.11 -14.98 16.09
N LEU A 156 -10.65 -13.98 15.39
CA LEU A 156 -11.99 -14.04 14.81
C LEU A 156 -12.11 -15.13 13.74
N LEU A 157 -11.13 -15.27 12.84
CA LEU A 157 -11.09 -16.31 11.81
C LEU A 157 -11.02 -17.72 12.40
N VAL A 158 -10.30 -17.90 13.52
CA VAL A 158 -10.26 -19.19 14.24
C VAL A 158 -11.61 -19.50 14.88
N LEU A 159 -12.25 -18.52 15.52
CA LEU A 159 -13.56 -18.69 16.16
C LEU A 159 -14.69 -18.94 15.16
N GLN A 160 -14.65 -18.26 14.01
CA GLN A 160 -15.67 -18.34 12.97
C GLN A 160 -15.32 -19.31 11.83
N PHE A 161 -14.32 -20.16 12.05
CA PHE A 161 -13.78 -21.02 11.00
C PHE A 161 -14.85 -21.92 10.36
N ASP A 162 -15.63 -22.62 11.18
CA ASP A 162 -16.63 -23.57 10.67
C ASP A 162 -17.73 -22.85 9.90
N ALA A 163 -18.17 -21.67 10.37
CA ALA A 163 -19.12 -20.81 9.68
C ALA A 163 -18.59 -20.32 8.32
N LEU A 164 -17.33 -19.89 8.25
CA LEU A 164 -16.68 -19.46 7.01
C LEU A 164 -16.54 -20.57 5.98
N THR A 165 -16.26 -21.81 6.43
CA THR A 165 -16.17 -22.95 5.51
C THR A 165 -17.51 -23.46 4.98
N ALA A 166 -18.61 -23.04 5.61
CA ALA A 166 -19.96 -23.39 5.19
C ALA A 166 -20.51 -22.44 4.11
N VAL A 167 -19.87 -21.30 3.84
CA VAL A 167 -20.32 -20.33 2.83
C VAL A 167 -20.04 -20.86 1.41
N PRO A 168 -21.07 -21.15 0.58
CA PRO A 168 -20.93 -21.55 -0.81
C PRO A 168 -20.46 -20.39 -1.70
N VAL A 169 -19.16 -20.08 -1.71
CA VAL A 169 -18.63 -19.05 -2.62
C VAL A 169 -18.31 -19.65 -3.99
N SER A 170 -19.21 -19.43 -4.95
CA SER A 170 -18.98 -19.78 -6.36
C SER A 170 -19.07 -18.50 -7.21
N ILE A 171 -17.91 -17.95 -7.59
CA ILE A 171 -17.83 -16.84 -8.55
C ILE A 171 -17.53 -17.44 -9.93
N PRO A 172 -18.27 -17.11 -11.00
CA PRO A 172 -17.95 -17.57 -12.35
C PRO A 172 -16.59 -17.04 -12.81
N GLY A 173 -15.67 -17.92 -13.23
CA GLY A 173 -14.36 -17.57 -13.82
C GLY A 173 -13.23 -17.27 -12.81
N ILE A 174 -13.54 -17.12 -11.54
CA ILE A 174 -12.59 -17.10 -10.42
C ILE A 174 -13.19 -18.06 -9.41
N ASP A 175 -12.63 -19.25 -9.20
CA ASP A 175 -13.11 -20.12 -8.12
C ASP A 175 -13.18 -19.29 -6.84
N GLY A 176 -14.40 -19.07 -6.33
CA GLY A 176 -14.80 -17.97 -5.42
C GLY A 176 -14.16 -18.03 -4.03
N SER A 177 -13.11 -18.79 -3.90
CA SER A 177 -12.61 -19.37 -2.69
C SER A 177 -11.14 -18.94 -2.46
N THR A 178 -10.64 -17.98 -3.23
CA THR A 178 -9.23 -17.59 -3.39
C THR A 178 -8.47 -17.13 -2.14
N LEU A 179 -9.09 -16.89 -0.99
CA LEU A 179 -8.39 -16.54 0.25
C LEU A 179 -8.54 -17.60 1.34
N THR A 180 -9.76 -18.05 1.64
CA THR A 180 -10.03 -19.13 2.60
C THR A 180 -9.64 -20.50 2.03
N THR A 181 -9.89 -20.78 0.76
CA THR A 181 -9.41 -22.00 0.09
C THR A 181 -7.92 -21.92 -0.18
N PHE A 182 -7.36 -20.76 -0.53
CA PHE A 182 -5.90 -20.64 -0.67
C PHE A 182 -5.14 -20.99 0.62
N LEU A 183 -5.64 -20.56 1.78
CA LEU A 183 -5.01 -20.87 3.06
C LEU A 183 -5.36 -22.27 3.61
N TYR A 184 -6.62 -22.70 3.48
CA TYR A 184 -7.14 -23.88 4.20
C TYR A 184 -7.50 -25.09 3.33
N ARG A 185 -7.75 -24.92 2.02
CA ARG A 185 -8.05 -26.00 1.07
C ARG A 185 -7.48 -25.76 -0.34
N PRO A 186 -6.19 -25.43 -0.52
CA PRO A 186 -5.71 -24.97 -1.82
C PRO A 186 -5.87 -26.08 -2.87
N SER A 187 -6.55 -25.75 -3.98
CA SER A 187 -6.84 -26.68 -5.07
C SER A 187 -5.63 -26.93 -5.98
N GLU A 188 -4.77 -25.92 -6.13
CA GLU A 188 -3.55 -26.01 -6.94
C GLU A 188 -2.31 -26.30 -6.11
N SER A 189 -1.45 -27.17 -6.64
CA SER A 189 -0.26 -27.66 -5.96
C SER A 189 0.74 -26.56 -5.59
N VAL A 190 0.84 -25.52 -6.44
CA VAL A 190 1.62 -24.30 -6.18
C VAL A 190 1.16 -23.62 -4.89
N PHE A 191 -0.15 -23.43 -4.76
CA PHE A 191 -0.74 -22.67 -3.67
C PHE A 191 -0.63 -23.42 -2.35
N VAL A 192 -0.70 -24.76 -2.38
CA VAL A 192 -0.42 -25.61 -1.21
C VAL A 192 0.99 -25.31 -0.67
N LEU A 193 2.01 -25.33 -1.53
CA LEU A 193 3.40 -25.10 -1.15
C LEU A 193 3.63 -23.68 -0.63
N VAL A 194 3.19 -22.66 -1.39
CA VAL A 194 3.37 -21.24 -1.02
C VAL A 194 2.73 -20.95 0.33
N SER A 195 1.45 -21.28 0.49
CA SER A 195 0.71 -20.98 1.72
C SER A 195 1.26 -21.76 2.93
N PHE A 196 1.66 -23.02 2.76
CA PHE A 196 2.20 -23.81 3.87
C PHE A 196 3.53 -23.26 4.37
N TRP A 197 4.51 -23.07 3.48
CA TRP A 197 5.83 -22.56 3.88
C TRP A 197 5.76 -21.14 4.42
N LEU A 198 4.84 -20.32 3.89
CA LEU A 198 4.53 -19.02 4.46
C LEU A 198 4.00 -19.13 5.89
N LEU A 199 3.05 -20.03 6.17
CA LEU A 199 2.53 -20.26 7.53
C LEU A 199 3.64 -20.73 8.49
N VAL A 200 4.50 -21.66 8.06
CA VAL A 200 5.63 -22.12 8.88
C VAL A 200 6.62 -20.98 9.15
N THR A 201 6.93 -20.16 8.13
CA THR A 201 7.78 -18.97 8.29
C THR A 201 7.19 -18.00 9.31
N LEU A 202 5.89 -17.72 9.22
CA LEU A 202 5.18 -16.85 10.15
C LEU A 202 5.16 -17.42 11.57
N GLN A 203 4.96 -18.73 11.74
CA GLN A 203 5.00 -19.39 13.04
C GLN A 203 6.39 -19.28 13.70
N ILE A 204 7.46 -19.54 12.95
CA ILE A 204 8.84 -19.39 13.46
C ILE A 204 9.11 -17.93 13.83
N ALA A 205 8.70 -16.97 12.99
CA ALA A 205 8.85 -15.55 13.27
C ALA A 205 8.09 -15.13 14.55
N ALA A 206 6.85 -15.60 14.73
CA ALA A 206 6.04 -15.34 15.91
C ALA A 206 6.68 -15.92 17.18
N LEU A 207 7.21 -17.14 17.12
CA LEU A 207 7.93 -17.77 18.25
C LEU A 207 9.21 -17.03 18.62
N LYS A 208 9.99 -16.59 17.62
CA LYS A 208 11.17 -15.75 17.86
C LYS A 208 10.79 -14.45 18.56
N LEU A 209 9.70 -13.82 18.13
CA LEU A 209 9.21 -12.60 18.75
C LEU A 209 8.76 -12.84 20.21
N LEU A 210 8.06 -13.94 20.47
CA LEU A 210 7.64 -14.34 21.81
C LEU A 210 8.83 -14.53 22.76
N ILE A 211 9.90 -15.20 22.32
CA ILE A 211 11.11 -15.40 23.13
C ILE A 211 11.76 -14.06 23.54
N VAL A 212 11.73 -13.07 22.65
CA VAL A 212 12.34 -11.76 22.91
C VAL A 212 11.48 -10.90 23.85
N VAL A 213 10.15 -11.07 23.79
CA VAL A 213 9.20 -10.27 24.58
C VAL A 213 8.91 -10.90 25.94
N ALA A 214 8.88 -12.23 26.03
CA ALA A 214 8.47 -12.92 27.24
C ALA A 214 9.48 -12.67 28.38
N PRO A 215 9.03 -12.22 29.57
CA PRO A 215 9.92 -11.92 30.70
C PRO A 215 10.32 -13.21 31.44
N VAL A 216 10.66 -14.27 30.70
CA VAL A 216 10.92 -15.60 31.25
C VAL A 216 12.09 -15.56 32.22
N MET A 217 13.16 -14.84 31.89
CA MET A 217 14.32 -14.68 32.77
C MET A 217 14.00 -13.92 34.06
N GLU A 218 13.09 -12.93 33.99
CA GLU A 218 12.68 -12.12 35.14
C GLU A 218 11.76 -12.89 36.11
N LEU A 219 10.96 -13.81 35.57
CA LEU A 219 10.05 -14.67 36.34
C LEU A 219 10.71 -15.97 36.83
N THR A 220 11.94 -16.27 36.37
CA THR A 220 12.67 -17.48 36.75
C THR A 220 13.41 -17.27 38.07
N PRO A 221 13.29 -18.18 39.06
CA PRO A 221 14.09 -18.14 40.29
C PRO A 221 15.59 -18.09 40.00
N GLN A 222 16.36 -17.31 40.78
CA GLN A 222 17.80 -17.09 40.56
C GLN A 222 18.60 -18.39 40.40
N THR A 223 18.24 -19.45 41.13
CA THR A 223 18.88 -20.77 41.06
C THR A 223 18.78 -21.45 39.70
N ASN A 224 17.78 -21.10 38.87
CA ASN A 224 17.51 -21.73 37.58
C ASN A 224 17.77 -20.80 36.39
N GLN A 225 18.21 -19.55 36.61
CA GLN A 225 18.36 -18.55 35.55
C GLN A 225 19.39 -18.97 34.49
N GLU A 226 20.53 -19.54 34.87
CA GLU A 226 21.52 -20.00 33.89
C GLU A 226 20.97 -21.12 32.98
N SER A 227 20.25 -22.08 33.55
CA SER A 227 19.65 -23.20 32.80
C SER A 227 18.57 -22.71 31.83
N VAL A 228 17.70 -21.80 32.29
CA VAL A 228 16.65 -21.21 31.44
C VAL A 228 17.24 -20.30 30.37
N GLY A 229 18.29 -19.54 30.68
CA GLY A 229 19.03 -18.73 29.71
C GLY A 229 19.69 -19.56 28.61
N GLN A 230 20.31 -20.69 28.97
CA GLN A 230 20.86 -21.65 28.01
C GLN A 230 19.75 -22.27 27.13
N LEU A 231 18.60 -22.61 27.72
CA LEU A 231 17.47 -23.14 26.96
C LEU A 231 16.90 -22.11 25.97
N LEU A 232 16.71 -20.86 26.39
CA LEU A 232 16.20 -19.78 25.55
C LEU A 232 17.17 -19.43 24.41
N SER A 233 18.48 -19.34 24.72
CA SER A 233 19.50 -19.08 23.69
C SER A 233 19.62 -20.23 22.69
N ARG A 234 19.56 -21.48 23.15
CA ARG A 234 19.51 -22.66 22.27
C ARG A 234 18.26 -22.65 21.40
N THR A 235 17.10 -22.35 21.96
CA THR A 235 15.83 -22.26 21.21
C THR A 235 15.88 -21.14 20.18
N HIS A 236 16.37 -19.95 20.55
CA HIS A 236 16.56 -18.83 19.63
C HIS A 236 17.53 -19.17 18.49
N SER A 237 18.62 -19.85 18.80
CA SER A 237 19.60 -20.32 17.81
C SER A 237 19.00 -21.35 16.84
N VAL A 238 18.25 -22.33 17.35
CA VAL A 238 17.51 -23.32 16.53
C VAL A 238 16.50 -22.63 15.62
N LEU A 239 15.72 -21.68 16.15
CA LEU A 239 14.76 -20.93 15.35
C LEU A 239 15.44 -20.04 14.30
N ASN A 240 16.57 -19.40 14.59
CA ASN A 240 17.35 -18.66 13.59
C ASN A 240 17.87 -19.56 12.49
N THR A 241 18.40 -20.72 12.86
CA THR A 241 18.96 -21.70 11.93
C THR A 241 17.86 -22.29 11.04
N ALA A 242 16.67 -22.55 11.59
CA ALA A 242 15.50 -23.03 10.85
C ALA A 242 14.83 -21.94 10.00
N PHE A 243 14.91 -20.67 10.40
CA PHE A 243 14.22 -19.57 9.70
C PHE A 243 14.75 -19.37 8.27
N VAL A 244 16.07 -19.41 8.07
CA VAL A 244 16.70 -19.20 6.76
C VAL A 244 16.26 -20.25 5.72
N PRO A 245 16.35 -21.57 5.96
CA PRO A 245 15.92 -22.56 4.99
C PRO A 245 14.41 -22.52 4.74
N VAL A 246 13.58 -22.30 5.76
CA VAL A 246 12.11 -22.19 5.60
C VAL A 246 11.73 -20.95 4.79
N LEU A 247 12.42 -19.83 5.01
CA LEU A 247 12.25 -18.63 4.19
C LEU A 247 12.68 -18.90 2.73
N GLY A 248 13.79 -19.62 2.53
CA GLY A 248 14.23 -20.09 1.22
C GLY A 248 13.18 -20.96 0.53
N LEU A 249 12.58 -21.91 1.23
CA LEU A 249 11.50 -22.76 0.72
C LEU A 249 10.24 -21.97 0.36
N THR A 250 9.91 -20.94 1.15
CA THR A 250 8.82 -20.01 0.84
C THR A 250 9.11 -19.27 -0.47
N PHE A 251 10.32 -18.73 -0.62
CA PHE A 251 10.73 -18.01 -1.83
C PHE A 251 10.76 -18.91 -3.07
N VAL A 252 11.32 -20.12 -2.95
CA VAL A 252 11.29 -21.14 -4.02
C VAL A 252 9.85 -21.45 -4.42
N SER A 253 8.96 -21.65 -3.45
CA SER A 253 7.54 -21.91 -3.73
C SER A 253 6.87 -20.76 -4.47
N ILE A 254 7.20 -19.51 -4.13
CA ILE A 254 6.71 -18.31 -4.82
C ILE A 254 7.25 -18.25 -6.26
N LEU A 255 8.55 -18.53 -6.48
CA LEU A 255 9.12 -18.59 -7.82
C LEU A 255 8.46 -19.67 -8.69
N LEU A 256 8.13 -20.82 -8.11
CA LEU A 256 7.36 -21.86 -8.80
C LEU A 256 5.97 -21.35 -9.24
N ALA A 257 5.34 -20.48 -8.45
CA ALA A 257 4.07 -19.86 -8.81
C ALA A 257 4.15 -18.95 -10.04
N PHE A 258 5.33 -18.38 -10.32
CA PHE A 258 5.60 -17.58 -11.51
C PHE A 258 5.96 -18.41 -12.75
N GLY A 259 5.77 -19.73 -12.72
CA GLY A 259 5.91 -20.61 -13.89
C GLY A 259 7.35 -21.00 -14.23
N VAL A 260 8.29 -20.85 -13.29
CA VAL A 260 9.71 -21.19 -13.51
C VAL A 260 9.90 -22.71 -13.70
N SER A 261 9.02 -23.55 -13.15
CA SER A 261 8.98 -25.00 -13.41
C SER A 261 7.64 -25.61 -12.97
N ASP A 262 7.30 -26.81 -13.48
CA ASP A 262 6.04 -27.51 -13.17
C ASP A 262 6.11 -28.22 -11.81
N PRO A 263 5.41 -27.72 -10.76
CA PRO A 263 5.42 -28.32 -9.44
C PRO A 263 4.69 -29.67 -9.40
N ARG A 264 3.81 -29.96 -10.36
CA ARG A 264 3.05 -31.22 -10.40
C ARG A 264 3.99 -32.41 -10.61
N ALA A 265 5.00 -32.25 -11.45
CA ALA A 265 6.01 -33.29 -11.71
C ALA A 265 6.90 -33.59 -10.48
N LEU A 266 7.20 -32.58 -9.67
CA LEU A 266 7.98 -32.74 -8.45
C LEU A 266 7.14 -33.33 -7.30
N LEU A 267 5.90 -32.90 -7.17
CA LEU A 267 4.98 -33.36 -6.12
C LEU A 267 4.40 -34.76 -6.39
N ALA A 268 4.26 -35.16 -7.65
CA ALA A 268 3.89 -36.53 -8.03
C ALA A 268 4.88 -37.58 -7.51
N ARG A 269 6.14 -37.19 -7.23
CA ARG A 269 7.16 -38.07 -6.64
C ARG A 269 7.01 -38.24 -5.12
N PHE A 270 6.24 -37.37 -4.46
CA PHE A 270 6.08 -37.34 -3.00
C PHE A 270 4.62 -37.10 -2.57
N PRO A 271 3.68 -38.00 -2.93
CA PRO A 271 2.26 -37.79 -2.68
C PRO A 271 1.91 -37.64 -1.19
N VAL A 272 2.55 -38.43 -0.32
CA VAL A 272 2.35 -38.37 1.14
C VAL A 272 2.76 -37.02 1.73
N VAL A 273 3.83 -36.42 1.21
CA VAL A 273 4.27 -35.08 1.65
C VAL A 273 3.23 -34.06 1.24
N PHE A 274 2.75 -34.12 0.01
CA PHE A 274 1.72 -33.19 -0.48
C PHE A 274 0.42 -33.27 0.33
N GLU A 275 -0.07 -34.49 0.63
CA GLU A 275 -1.25 -34.69 1.47
C GLU A 275 -1.06 -34.11 2.88
N LEU A 276 0.13 -34.30 3.47
CA LEU A 276 0.46 -33.70 4.77
C LEU A 276 0.48 -32.17 4.71
N LEU A 277 1.08 -31.59 3.66
CA LEU A 277 1.13 -30.14 3.46
C LEU A 277 -0.26 -29.54 3.17
N ALA A 278 -1.15 -30.29 2.52
CA ALA A 278 -2.53 -29.91 2.25
C ALA A 278 -3.49 -30.21 3.41
N ALA A 279 -3.05 -30.96 4.43
CA ALA A 279 -3.89 -31.42 5.53
C ALA A 279 -4.58 -30.24 6.25
N PRO A 280 -5.93 -30.19 6.26
CA PRO A 280 -6.66 -29.08 6.87
C PRO A 280 -6.38 -28.93 8.38
N SER A 281 -6.20 -30.04 9.10
CA SER A 281 -5.91 -30.04 10.53
C SER A 281 -4.56 -29.42 10.86
N LEU A 282 -3.51 -29.73 10.09
CA LEU A 282 -2.18 -29.17 10.26
C LEU A 282 -2.18 -27.67 9.99
N ARG A 283 -2.82 -27.23 8.90
CA ARG A 283 -2.96 -25.82 8.53
C ARG A 283 -3.74 -25.03 9.58
N ARG A 284 -4.86 -25.58 10.07
CA ARG A 284 -5.61 -25.00 11.19
C ARG A 284 -4.74 -24.86 12.43
N GLY A 285 -3.96 -25.90 12.77
CA GLY A 285 -3.02 -25.88 13.88
C GLY A 285 -1.93 -24.81 13.75
N LEU A 286 -1.39 -24.61 12.53
CA LEU A 286 -0.42 -23.54 12.27
C LEU A 286 -1.05 -22.15 12.41
N VAL A 287 -2.25 -21.93 11.85
CA VAL A 287 -2.91 -20.62 11.96
C VAL A 287 -3.29 -20.31 13.40
N SER A 288 -3.84 -21.29 14.13
CA SER A 288 -4.17 -21.11 15.55
C SER A 288 -2.92 -20.91 16.40
N GLY A 289 -1.84 -21.62 16.12
CA GLY A 289 -0.53 -21.44 16.74
C GLY A 289 0.04 -20.03 16.52
N ILE A 290 -0.03 -19.50 15.30
CA ILE A 290 0.39 -18.13 14.98
C ILE A 290 -0.46 -17.14 15.77
N GLY A 291 -1.78 -17.30 15.73
CA GLY A 291 -2.73 -16.43 16.43
C GLY A 291 -2.46 -16.39 17.94
N LEU A 292 -2.31 -17.56 18.57
CA LEU A 292 -2.10 -17.69 20.02
C LEU A 292 -0.74 -17.12 20.45
N VAL A 293 0.33 -17.42 19.71
CA VAL A 293 1.67 -16.89 20.01
C VAL A 293 1.70 -15.37 19.85
N THR A 294 1.09 -14.85 18.78
CA THR A 294 1.08 -13.40 18.51
C THR A 294 0.19 -12.67 19.51
N LEU A 295 -0.93 -13.27 19.93
CA LEU A 295 -1.75 -12.75 21.04
C LEU A 295 -0.94 -12.69 22.34
N GLY A 296 -0.21 -13.76 22.68
CA GLY A 296 0.69 -13.80 23.83
C GLY A 296 1.73 -12.68 23.79
N VAL A 297 2.37 -12.46 22.63
CA VAL A 297 3.31 -11.35 22.41
C VAL A 297 2.65 -9.99 22.70
N VAL A 298 1.47 -9.73 22.14
CA VAL A 298 0.77 -8.45 22.31
C VAL A 298 0.38 -8.23 23.77
N LEU A 299 -0.16 -9.25 24.45
CA LEU A 299 -0.55 -9.17 25.86
C LEU A 299 0.65 -8.95 26.79
N LEU A 300 1.73 -9.72 26.61
CA LEU A 300 2.95 -9.58 27.42
C LEU A 300 3.61 -8.22 27.21
N SER A 301 3.68 -7.75 25.96
CA SER A 301 4.19 -6.40 25.64
C SER A 301 3.34 -5.31 26.30
N GLY A 302 2.02 -5.48 26.29
CA GLY A 302 1.10 -4.54 26.93
C GLY A 302 1.22 -4.49 28.43
N LEU A 303 1.35 -5.65 29.06
CA LEU A 303 1.57 -5.74 30.50
C LEU A 303 2.89 -5.06 30.90
N GLN A 304 3.97 -5.29 30.14
CA GLN A 304 5.27 -4.64 30.38
C GLN A 304 5.20 -3.11 30.17
N PHE A 305 4.46 -2.67 29.16
CA PHE A 305 4.23 -1.24 28.91
C PHE A 305 3.47 -0.58 30.07
N VAL A 306 2.37 -1.16 30.54
CA VAL A 306 1.57 -0.65 31.67
C VAL A 306 2.37 -0.68 32.97
N ALA A 307 3.22 -1.69 33.16
CA ALA A 307 4.13 -1.78 34.30
C ALA A 307 5.30 -0.78 34.25
N GLY A 308 5.36 0.10 33.24
CA GLY A 308 6.42 1.12 33.09
C GLY A 308 7.77 0.54 32.65
N ARG A 309 7.85 -0.75 32.31
CA ARG A 309 9.08 -1.41 31.83
C ARG A 309 9.16 -1.29 30.31
N VAL A 310 9.56 -0.12 29.84
CA VAL A 310 9.79 0.10 28.40
C VAL A 310 11.20 -0.37 28.05
N THR A 311 11.35 -1.66 27.74
CA THR A 311 12.54 -2.15 27.03
C THR A 311 12.49 -1.68 25.58
N ASP A 312 13.64 -1.63 24.90
CA ASP A 312 13.72 -1.31 23.46
C ASP A 312 12.77 -2.18 22.61
N THR A 313 12.54 -3.43 23.01
CA THR A 313 11.61 -4.35 22.36
C THR A 313 10.15 -3.95 22.55
N VAL A 314 9.73 -3.61 23.79
CA VAL A 314 8.36 -3.15 24.08
C VAL A 314 8.07 -1.85 23.35
N GLY A 315 9.03 -0.90 23.36
CA GLY A 315 8.94 0.34 22.60
C GLY A 315 8.73 0.12 21.10
N ARG A 316 9.32 -0.95 20.54
CA ARG A 316 9.14 -1.34 19.14
C ARG A 316 7.76 -1.93 18.84
N LEU A 317 7.03 -2.44 19.83
CA LEU A 317 5.72 -3.09 19.69
C LEU A 317 4.53 -2.18 20.02
N ILE A 318 4.78 -0.97 20.57
CA ILE A 318 3.76 0.08 20.74
C ILE A 318 2.93 0.28 19.47
N PRO A 319 3.51 0.35 18.24
CA PRO A 319 2.72 0.46 17.02
C PRO A 319 1.74 -0.70 16.80
N SER A 320 2.13 -1.93 17.13
CA SER A 320 1.25 -3.09 17.01
C SER A 320 0.07 -2.97 17.97
N MET A 321 0.34 -2.60 19.22
CA MET A 321 -0.71 -2.44 20.23
C MET A 321 -1.72 -1.35 19.87
N LEU A 322 -1.22 -0.16 19.49
CA LEU A 322 -2.08 0.97 19.13
C LEU A 322 -2.88 0.68 17.86
N ALA A 323 -2.27 0.04 16.85
CA ALA A 323 -2.96 -0.34 15.63
C ALA A 323 -4.03 -1.42 15.86
N GLY A 324 -3.70 -2.45 16.65
CA GLY A 324 -4.66 -3.50 17.01
C GLY A 324 -5.86 -2.95 17.77
N GLY A 325 -5.60 -2.14 18.82
CA GLY A 325 -6.66 -1.50 19.60
C GLY A 325 -7.52 -0.54 18.78
N SER A 326 -6.91 0.31 17.95
CA SER A 326 -7.64 1.24 17.07
C SER A 326 -8.44 0.49 15.99
N ALA A 327 -7.90 -0.56 15.39
CA ALA A 327 -8.65 -1.35 14.40
C ALA A 327 -9.85 -2.07 15.01
N VAL A 328 -9.74 -2.59 16.23
CA VAL A 328 -10.89 -3.16 16.96
C VAL A 328 -11.93 -2.08 17.28
N ALA A 329 -11.49 -0.91 17.74
CA ALA A 329 -12.40 0.21 18.00
C ALA A 329 -13.14 0.65 16.72
N VAL A 330 -12.42 0.79 15.59
CA VAL A 330 -12.99 1.09 14.28
C VAL A 330 -13.95 -0.02 13.84
N ALA A 331 -13.63 -1.29 14.09
CA ALA A 331 -14.50 -2.41 13.76
C ALA A 331 -15.82 -2.38 14.53
N ILE A 332 -15.78 -2.04 15.82
CA ILE A 332 -16.97 -1.92 16.67
C ILE A 332 -17.81 -0.72 16.22
N VAL A 333 -17.19 0.46 16.08
CA VAL A 333 -17.90 1.70 15.70
C VAL A 333 -18.45 1.64 14.28
N GLY A 334 -17.73 1.00 13.35
CA GLY A 334 -18.14 0.84 11.96
C GLY A 334 -19.15 -0.30 11.73
N SER A 335 -19.34 -1.20 12.69
CA SER A 335 -20.25 -2.35 12.55
C SER A 335 -21.68 -1.99 12.12
N PRO A 336 -22.31 -0.88 12.58
CA PRO A 336 -23.68 -0.53 12.16
C PRO A 336 -23.77 -0.10 10.69
N LEU A 337 -22.65 0.26 10.05
CA LEU A 337 -22.60 0.67 8.65
C LEU A 337 -22.55 -0.51 7.69
N VAL A 338 -22.19 -1.71 8.18
CA VAL A 338 -22.04 -2.90 7.31
C VAL A 338 -23.37 -3.30 6.67
N PRO A 339 -24.50 -3.47 7.40
CA PRO A 339 -25.78 -3.83 6.77
C PRO A 339 -26.24 -2.79 5.75
N GLN A 340 -26.03 -1.50 6.04
CA GLN A 340 -26.35 -0.40 5.12
C GLN A 340 -25.52 -0.48 3.84
N THR A 341 -24.22 -0.77 3.96
CA THR A 341 -23.32 -0.89 2.82
C THR A 341 -23.66 -2.12 1.98
N VAL A 342 -23.96 -3.25 2.63
CA VAL A 342 -24.34 -4.51 1.97
C VAL A 342 -25.63 -4.34 1.17
N SER A 343 -26.64 -3.66 1.73
CA SER A 343 -27.90 -3.38 1.04
C SER A 343 -27.77 -2.52 -0.23
N GLN A 344 -26.63 -1.84 -0.40
CA GLN A 344 -26.35 -1.01 -1.58
C GLN A 344 -25.54 -1.75 -2.64
N ILE A 345 -25.01 -2.94 -2.34
CA ILE A 345 -24.28 -3.76 -3.31
C ILE A 345 -25.32 -4.30 -4.30
N PRO A 346 -25.15 -4.08 -5.62
CA PRO A 346 -26.00 -4.71 -6.63
C PRO A 346 -26.05 -6.22 -6.42
N GLU A 347 -27.14 -6.90 -6.77
CA GLU A 347 -27.19 -8.36 -6.67
C GLU A 347 -25.99 -9.00 -7.40
N THR A 348 -25.04 -9.51 -6.63
CA THR A 348 -23.86 -10.19 -7.14
C THR A 348 -24.00 -11.69 -6.92
N PRO A 349 -23.38 -12.53 -7.76
CA PRO A 349 -23.29 -13.98 -7.49
C PRO A 349 -22.49 -14.32 -6.22
N VAL A 350 -21.88 -13.33 -5.55
CA VAL A 350 -21.19 -13.50 -4.27
C VAL A 350 -22.23 -13.50 -3.14
N PRO A 351 -22.24 -14.50 -2.24
CA PRO A 351 -23.16 -14.55 -1.11
C PRO A 351 -22.70 -13.60 0.02
N VAL A 352 -22.82 -12.29 -0.21
CA VAL A 352 -22.30 -11.24 0.70
C VAL A 352 -22.94 -11.34 2.09
N ASP A 353 -24.25 -11.59 2.18
CA ASP A 353 -24.96 -11.71 3.45
C ASP A 353 -24.48 -12.90 4.30
N GLU A 354 -24.15 -14.02 3.66
CA GLU A 354 -23.61 -15.20 4.33
C GLU A 354 -22.19 -14.94 4.84
N VAL A 355 -21.36 -14.24 4.05
CA VAL A 355 -20.01 -13.82 4.49
C VAL A 355 -20.09 -12.86 5.67
N VAL A 356 -21.00 -11.89 5.65
CA VAL A 356 -21.20 -10.92 6.74
C VAL A 356 -21.69 -11.61 8.00
N THR A 357 -22.59 -12.59 7.85
CA THR A 357 -23.09 -13.40 8.96
C THR A 357 -21.98 -14.26 9.56
N ALA A 358 -21.17 -14.91 8.72
CA ALA A 358 -20.05 -15.75 9.16
C ALA A 358 -18.95 -14.94 9.86
N LEU A 359 -18.55 -13.79 9.32
CA LEU A 359 -17.51 -12.93 9.91
C LEU A 359 -18.01 -12.05 11.05
N THR A 360 -19.33 -11.87 11.18
CA THR A 360 -19.97 -10.75 11.91
C THR A 360 -19.67 -9.38 11.27
N PRO A 361 -20.55 -8.37 11.45
CA PRO A 361 -20.30 -7.01 10.96
C PRO A 361 -18.96 -6.42 11.41
N ALA A 362 -18.57 -6.62 12.67
CA ALA A 362 -17.27 -6.15 13.17
C ALA A 362 -16.09 -6.89 12.50
N GLY A 363 -16.21 -8.19 12.28
CA GLY A 363 -15.17 -8.96 11.58
C GLY A 363 -15.00 -8.54 10.12
N VAL A 364 -16.09 -8.16 9.43
CA VAL A 364 -16.02 -7.59 8.06
C VAL A 364 -15.24 -6.28 8.06
N VAL A 365 -15.52 -5.36 9.00
CA VAL A 365 -14.78 -4.10 9.10
C VAL A 365 -13.31 -4.36 9.42
N LEU A 366 -13.02 -5.27 10.34
CA LEU A 366 -11.65 -5.62 10.73
C LEU A 366 -10.87 -6.26 9.56
N ALA A 367 -11.51 -7.12 8.78
CA ALA A 367 -10.94 -7.68 7.56
C ALA A 367 -10.68 -6.58 6.52
N GLY A 368 -11.64 -5.66 6.31
CA GLY A 368 -11.48 -4.50 5.43
C GLY A 368 -10.32 -3.60 5.83
N VAL A 369 -10.19 -3.26 7.12
CA VAL A 369 -9.04 -2.51 7.67
C VAL A 369 -7.74 -3.25 7.43
N THR A 370 -7.70 -4.57 7.65
CA THR A 370 -6.50 -5.38 7.45
C THR A 370 -6.05 -5.35 5.99
N VAL A 371 -6.98 -5.57 5.06
CA VAL A 371 -6.71 -5.52 3.61
C VAL A 371 -6.23 -4.12 3.22
N ALA A 372 -6.91 -3.08 3.69
CA ALA A 372 -6.56 -1.70 3.40
C ALA A 372 -5.13 -1.36 3.86
N VAL A 373 -4.77 -1.71 5.10
CA VAL A 373 -3.44 -1.45 5.66
C VAL A 373 -2.38 -2.34 4.99
N ALA A 374 -2.73 -3.56 4.56
CA ALA A 374 -1.83 -4.45 3.84
C ALA A 374 -1.48 -3.89 2.46
N LEU A 375 -2.48 -3.41 1.71
CA LEU A 375 -2.29 -2.73 0.44
C LEU A 375 -1.43 -1.47 0.61
N LEU A 376 -1.73 -0.64 1.61
CA LEU A 376 -0.91 0.53 1.92
C LEU A 376 0.54 0.13 2.23
N THR A 377 0.75 -0.92 3.02
CA THR A 377 2.08 -1.42 3.35
C THR A 377 2.83 -1.88 2.11
N GLY A 378 2.15 -2.53 1.16
CA GLY A 378 2.70 -2.89 -0.15
C GLY A 378 3.11 -1.65 -0.97
N VAL A 379 2.27 -0.63 -1.01
CA VAL A 379 2.60 0.65 -1.68
C VAL A 379 3.82 1.32 -1.06
N LEU A 380 3.87 1.40 0.27
CA LEU A 380 5.03 1.94 0.98
C LEU A 380 6.30 1.10 0.70
N ALA A 381 6.19 -0.22 0.66
CA ALA A 381 7.30 -1.10 0.31
C ALA A 381 7.84 -0.78 -1.08
N MET A 382 6.96 -0.62 -2.09
CA MET A 382 7.37 -0.26 -3.45
C MET A 382 8.12 1.08 -3.49
N ILE A 383 7.63 2.10 -2.77
CA ILE A 383 8.30 3.42 -2.69
C ILE A 383 9.67 3.28 -2.02
N VAL A 384 9.78 2.51 -0.94
CA VAL A 384 11.04 2.26 -0.23
C VAL A 384 12.05 1.53 -1.12
N THR A 385 11.60 0.49 -1.84
CA THR A 385 12.46 -0.25 -2.77
C THR A 385 12.91 0.64 -3.93
N ALA A 386 12.00 1.44 -4.51
CA ALA A 386 12.33 2.40 -5.57
C ALA A 386 13.34 3.45 -5.08
N GLY A 387 13.16 4.01 -3.88
CA GLY A 387 14.11 4.92 -3.25
C GLY A 387 15.47 4.26 -2.97
N GLY A 388 15.47 3.01 -2.50
CA GLY A 388 16.69 2.22 -2.25
C GLY A 388 17.49 1.93 -3.52
N MET A 389 16.80 1.71 -4.65
CA MET A 389 17.41 1.56 -5.98
C MET A 389 17.80 2.91 -6.61
N LYS A 390 17.64 4.03 -5.90
CA LYS A 390 17.90 5.40 -6.37
C LYS A 390 17.05 5.82 -7.57
N TYR A 391 15.85 5.26 -7.71
CA TYR A 391 14.86 5.73 -8.70
C TYR A 391 14.10 6.97 -8.24
N ILE A 392 14.18 7.37 -6.97
CA ILE A 392 13.55 8.60 -6.49
C ILE A 392 14.65 9.58 -6.13
N PRO A 393 14.75 10.74 -6.81
CA PRO A 393 15.71 11.78 -6.45
C PRO A 393 15.53 12.19 -5.00
N ARG A 394 16.62 12.22 -4.21
CA ARG A 394 16.52 12.53 -2.78
C ARG A 394 16.07 13.97 -2.52
N ARG A 395 16.51 14.91 -3.36
CA ARG A 395 16.27 16.35 -3.18
C ARG A 395 14.90 16.78 -3.71
N THR A 396 14.45 16.18 -4.81
CA THR A 396 13.18 16.51 -5.49
C THR A 396 12.13 15.41 -5.36
N ALA A 397 12.24 14.55 -4.34
CA ALA A 397 11.36 13.39 -4.16
C ALA A 397 9.87 13.74 -4.25
N GLY A 398 9.42 14.80 -3.56
CA GLY A 398 8.01 15.20 -3.56
C GLY A 398 7.49 15.60 -4.94
N SER A 399 8.21 16.46 -5.65
CA SER A 399 7.82 16.89 -7.00
C SER A 399 7.97 15.79 -8.04
N ALA A 400 8.99 14.94 -7.92
CA ALA A 400 9.18 13.77 -8.78
C ALA A 400 8.03 12.76 -8.60
N ILE A 401 7.63 12.46 -7.37
CA ILE A 401 6.49 11.58 -7.08
C ILE A 401 5.18 12.21 -7.57
N ALA A 402 4.99 13.52 -7.35
CA ALA A 402 3.81 14.23 -7.82
C ALA A 402 3.66 14.19 -9.36
N SER A 403 4.76 14.50 -10.05
CA SER A 403 4.86 14.46 -11.51
C SER A 403 4.67 13.05 -12.06
N ALA A 404 5.34 12.05 -11.47
CA ALA A 404 5.23 10.64 -11.87
C ALA A 404 3.82 10.10 -11.66
N GLY A 405 3.16 10.45 -10.55
CA GLY A 405 1.77 10.11 -10.29
C GLY A 405 0.87 10.57 -11.43
N LEU A 406 0.91 11.86 -11.78
CA LEU A 406 0.12 12.38 -12.91
C LEU A 406 0.54 11.82 -14.27
N GLY A 407 1.83 11.56 -14.49
CA GLY A 407 2.32 10.92 -15.71
C GLY A 407 1.73 9.52 -15.89
N ILE A 408 1.74 8.70 -14.83
CA ILE A 408 1.09 7.38 -14.81
C ILE A 408 -0.42 7.52 -15.04
N GLY A 409 -1.07 8.49 -14.39
CA GLY A 409 -2.50 8.76 -14.59
C GLY A 409 -2.84 9.15 -16.02
N THR A 410 -1.95 9.89 -16.68
CA THR A 410 -2.09 10.29 -18.08
C THR A 410 -1.98 9.09 -19.02
N ILE A 411 -1.03 8.18 -18.76
CA ILE A 411 -0.90 6.92 -19.51
C ILE A 411 -2.16 6.07 -19.32
N ALA A 412 -2.62 5.92 -18.08
CA ALA A 412 -3.84 5.17 -17.77
C ALA A 412 -5.06 5.77 -18.47
N ALA A 413 -5.24 7.09 -18.41
CA ALA A 413 -6.32 7.80 -19.10
C ALA A 413 -6.27 7.58 -20.62
N GLY A 414 -5.09 7.67 -21.23
CA GLY A 414 -4.89 7.38 -22.66
C GLY A 414 -5.22 5.93 -23.02
N ILE A 415 -4.76 4.96 -22.21
CA ILE A 415 -5.16 3.55 -22.35
C ILE A 415 -6.67 3.44 -22.21
N GLY A 416 -7.30 4.15 -21.27
CA GLY A 416 -8.75 4.21 -21.09
C GLY A 416 -9.54 4.81 -22.26
N GLY A 417 -8.87 5.39 -23.26
CA GLY A 417 -9.52 6.01 -24.42
C GLY A 417 -9.94 7.46 -24.19
N THR A 418 -9.29 8.15 -23.25
CA THR A 418 -9.53 9.58 -23.00
C THR A 418 -9.12 10.45 -24.19
N ASP A 419 -9.78 11.59 -24.35
CA ASP A 419 -9.49 12.57 -25.39
C ASP A 419 -7.99 12.95 -25.43
N VAL A 420 -7.46 13.06 -26.64
CA VAL A 420 -6.03 13.28 -26.91
C VAL A 420 -5.54 14.63 -26.36
N LEU A 421 -6.37 15.67 -26.41
CA LEU A 421 -6.04 16.99 -25.87
C LEU A 421 -5.88 16.92 -24.35
N VAL A 422 -6.72 16.15 -23.67
CA VAL A 422 -6.62 15.92 -22.21
C VAL A 422 -5.32 15.21 -21.88
N VAL A 423 -4.95 14.20 -22.67
CA VAL A 423 -3.68 13.49 -22.50
C VAL A 423 -2.49 14.45 -22.67
N PHE A 424 -2.47 15.28 -23.72
CA PHE A 424 -1.40 16.27 -23.92
C PHE A 424 -1.33 17.31 -22.79
N ALA A 425 -2.47 17.83 -22.35
CA ALA A 425 -2.53 18.76 -21.24
C ALA A 425 -2.00 18.13 -19.94
N ALA A 426 -2.39 16.89 -19.64
CA ALA A 426 -1.94 16.19 -18.44
C ALA A 426 -0.43 15.85 -18.47
N VAL A 427 0.12 15.49 -19.64
CA VAL A 427 1.57 15.36 -19.83
C VAL A 427 2.26 16.70 -19.54
N ALA A 428 1.77 17.80 -20.11
CA ALA A 428 2.36 19.12 -19.92
C ALA A 428 2.33 19.58 -18.45
N VAL A 429 1.23 19.29 -17.74
CA VAL A 429 1.08 19.51 -16.28
C VAL A 429 2.13 18.69 -15.50
N SER A 430 2.34 17.42 -15.84
CA SER A 430 3.34 16.56 -15.20
C SER A 430 4.77 17.10 -15.40
N ILE A 431 5.12 17.56 -16.60
CA ILE A 431 6.41 18.22 -16.90
C ILE A 431 6.57 19.50 -16.07
N PHE A 432 5.52 20.32 -16.04
CA PHE A 432 5.53 21.58 -15.31
C PHE A 432 5.83 21.36 -13.82
N ILE A 433 5.17 20.37 -13.18
CA ILE A 433 5.42 20.03 -11.77
C ILE A 433 6.87 19.61 -11.53
N TRP A 434 7.43 18.77 -12.41
CA TRP A 434 8.82 18.34 -12.29
C TRP A 434 9.78 19.54 -12.38
N ASN A 435 9.61 20.39 -13.41
CA ASN A 435 10.45 21.56 -13.61
C ASN A 435 10.33 22.59 -12.47
N THR A 436 9.10 22.87 -11.99
CA THR A 436 8.87 23.73 -10.83
C THR A 436 9.53 23.16 -9.58
N GLY A 437 9.45 21.85 -9.37
CA GLY A 437 10.08 21.17 -8.26
C GLY A 437 11.61 21.29 -8.25
N GLU A 438 12.25 20.95 -9.36
CA GLU A 438 13.71 21.08 -9.52
C GLU A 438 14.16 22.51 -9.23
N ARG A 439 13.50 23.49 -9.86
CA ARG A 439 13.89 24.88 -9.70
C ARG A 439 13.64 25.42 -8.30
N SER A 440 12.54 25.05 -7.67
CA SER A 440 12.21 25.47 -6.32
C SER A 440 13.22 24.93 -5.30
N VAL A 441 13.64 23.66 -5.46
CA VAL A 441 14.69 23.07 -4.62
C VAL A 441 16.05 23.73 -4.86
N THR A 442 16.43 23.99 -6.11
CA THR A 442 17.69 24.74 -6.42
C THR A 442 17.66 26.14 -5.81
N THR A 443 16.57 26.88 -5.99
CA THR A 443 16.39 28.24 -5.48
C THR A 443 16.46 28.26 -3.95
N GLN A 444 15.80 27.31 -3.29
CA GLN A 444 15.84 27.17 -1.83
C GLN A 444 17.25 26.82 -1.34
N ALA A 445 18.00 25.99 -2.08
CA ALA A 445 19.37 25.61 -1.73
C ALA A 445 20.39 26.75 -1.92
N GLU A 446 20.25 27.54 -2.99
CA GLU A 446 21.19 28.62 -3.33
C GLU A 446 20.88 29.93 -2.60
N LEU A 447 19.61 30.28 -2.46
CA LEU A 447 19.17 31.59 -1.98
C LEU A 447 18.50 31.54 -0.61
N GLY A 448 18.18 30.35 -0.10
CA GLY A 448 17.55 30.18 1.22
C GLY A 448 16.28 31.03 1.39
N PRO A 449 16.01 31.56 2.60
CA PRO A 449 14.85 32.43 2.85
C PRO A 449 14.87 33.75 2.07
N SER A 450 16.00 34.14 1.47
CA SER A 450 16.18 35.38 0.72
C SER A 450 15.83 35.27 -0.77
N SER A 451 15.27 34.15 -1.23
CA SER A 451 14.82 33.99 -2.61
C SER A 451 13.80 35.07 -2.99
N SER A 452 14.08 35.83 -4.06
CA SER A 452 13.09 36.79 -4.58
C SER A 452 11.96 36.05 -5.30
N ILE A 453 10.71 36.36 -4.95
CA ILE A 453 9.51 35.82 -5.61
C ILE A 453 9.50 36.11 -7.12
N GLN A 454 10.12 37.22 -7.54
CA GLN A 454 10.18 37.65 -8.94
C GLN A 454 11.01 36.70 -9.82
N LEU A 455 12.17 36.26 -9.35
CA LEU A 455 13.02 35.30 -10.08
C LEU A 455 12.31 33.96 -10.27
N GLU A 456 11.63 33.47 -9.23
CA GLU A 456 10.88 32.22 -9.31
C GLU A 456 9.69 32.36 -10.28
N ALA A 457 8.96 33.49 -10.21
CA ALA A 457 7.81 33.77 -11.08
C ALA A 457 8.17 33.82 -12.58
N ILE A 458 9.28 34.48 -12.96
CA ILE A 458 9.71 34.55 -14.38
C ILE A 458 9.95 33.15 -14.96
N HIS A 459 10.59 32.28 -14.18
CA HIS A 459 10.83 30.90 -14.60
C HIS A 459 9.54 30.08 -14.69
N MET A 460 8.57 30.30 -13.79
CA MET A 460 7.27 29.65 -13.91
C MET A 460 6.51 30.08 -15.15
N PHE A 461 6.44 31.39 -15.42
CA PHE A 461 5.72 31.90 -16.59
C PHE A 461 6.35 31.40 -17.90
N SER A 462 7.67 31.32 -17.97
CA SER A 462 8.36 30.72 -19.13
C SER A 462 8.10 29.21 -19.24
N ALA A 463 8.13 28.46 -18.14
CA ALA A 463 7.78 27.03 -18.13
C ALA A 463 6.32 26.77 -18.53
N LEU A 464 5.40 27.60 -18.04
CA LEU A 464 3.98 27.54 -18.40
C LEU A 464 3.79 27.87 -19.89
N GLY A 465 4.46 28.90 -20.38
CA GLY A 465 4.46 29.25 -21.80
C GLY A 465 4.95 28.10 -22.69
N LEU A 466 6.06 27.47 -22.31
CA LEU A 466 6.59 26.28 -23.00
C LEU A 466 5.61 25.10 -22.95
N ALA A 467 4.95 24.86 -21.81
CA ALA A 467 3.95 23.82 -21.68
C ALA A 467 2.75 24.06 -22.62
N VAL A 468 2.21 25.29 -22.66
CA VAL A 468 1.09 25.67 -23.54
C VAL A 468 1.48 25.53 -25.02
N VAL A 469 2.65 26.03 -25.41
CA VAL A 469 3.17 25.89 -26.77
C VAL A 469 3.36 24.41 -27.13
N GLY A 470 3.89 23.60 -26.21
CA GLY A 470 4.06 22.16 -26.40
C GLY A 470 2.74 21.43 -26.64
N VAL A 471 1.70 21.74 -25.86
CA VAL A 471 0.34 21.21 -26.08
C VAL A 471 -0.19 21.62 -27.46
N GLY A 472 -0.03 22.90 -27.83
CA GLY A 472 -0.48 23.41 -29.14
C GLY A 472 0.24 22.73 -30.31
N LEU A 473 1.55 22.51 -30.21
CA LEU A 473 2.34 21.79 -31.21
C LEU A 473 1.93 20.31 -31.30
N ALA A 474 1.77 19.63 -30.17
CA ALA A 474 1.34 18.23 -30.13
C ALA A 474 -0.07 18.07 -30.74
N TRP A 475 -0.98 18.97 -30.41
CA TRP A 475 -2.33 19.02 -30.99
C TRP A 475 -2.31 19.29 -32.50
N GLY A 476 -1.51 20.26 -32.95
CA GLY A 476 -1.33 20.58 -34.37
C GLY A 476 -0.77 19.40 -35.16
N LEU A 477 0.22 18.69 -34.61
CA LEU A 477 0.78 17.48 -35.23
C LEU A 477 -0.24 16.34 -35.28
N TYR A 478 -1.00 16.14 -34.19
CA TYR A 478 -2.04 15.11 -34.14
C TYR A 478 -3.11 15.33 -35.21
N THR A 479 -3.67 16.54 -35.26
CA THR A 479 -4.77 16.89 -36.18
C THR A 479 -4.36 16.91 -37.65
N ASN A 480 -3.11 17.27 -37.96
CA ASN A 480 -2.66 17.43 -39.36
C ASN A 480 -1.90 16.22 -39.94
N ALA A 481 -1.15 15.48 -39.13
CA ALA A 481 -0.24 14.42 -39.62
C ALA A 481 -0.67 13.01 -39.18
N LEU A 482 -1.10 12.84 -37.92
CA LEU A 482 -1.36 11.51 -37.34
C LEU A 482 -2.80 11.03 -37.54
N SER A 483 -3.78 11.94 -37.56
CA SER A 483 -5.20 11.63 -37.84
C SER A 483 -5.44 11.00 -39.23
N ARG A 484 -4.44 11.09 -40.12
CA ARG A 484 -4.48 10.53 -41.48
C ARG A 484 -3.94 9.11 -41.58
N LEU A 485 -3.32 8.58 -40.51
CA LEU A 485 -2.84 7.20 -40.44
C LEU A 485 -3.94 6.32 -39.87
N ILE A 486 -4.34 5.28 -40.60
CA ILE A 486 -5.38 4.32 -40.20
C ILE A 486 -4.86 3.46 -39.05
N VAL A 487 -4.96 3.96 -37.82
CA VAL A 487 -4.65 3.24 -36.59
C VAL A 487 -5.80 3.49 -35.62
N SER A 488 -6.26 2.47 -34.88
CA SER A 488 -7.39 2.65 -33.98
C SER A 488 -7.13 3.79 -32.99
N ASP A 489 -8.07 4.73 -32.90
CA ASP A 489 -7.87 6.12 -32.46
C ASP A 489 -7.29 6.32 -31.06
N GLY A 490 -7.26 5.28 -30.21
CA GLY A 490 -6.70 5.37 -28.86
C GLY A 490 -5.38 4.64 -28.64
N THR A 491 -4.98 3.71 -29.51
CA THR A 491 -3.81 2.86 -29.26
C THR A 491 -2.52 3.60 -29.59
N LEU A 492 -2.50 4.34 -30.71
CA LEU A 492 -1.35 5.15 -31.12
C LEU A 492 -1.07 6.29 -30.15
N VAL A 493 -2.14 6.94 -29.65
CA VAL A 493 -2.05 8.02 -28.66
C VAL A 493 -1.59 7.47 -27.31
N GLY A 494 -2.12 6.30 -26.90
CA GLY A 494 -1.64 5.60 -25.70
C GLY A 494 -0.16 5.21 -25.78
N VAL A 495 0.32 4.78 -26.96
CA VAL A 495 1.74 4.45 -27.19
C VAL A 495 2.62 5.71 -27.23
N LEU A 496 2.17 6.81 -27.83
CA LEU A 496 2.90 8.08 -27.82
C LEU A 496 2.95 8.68 -26.40
N ALA A 497 1.82 8.68 -25.69
CA ALA A 497 1.73 9.12 -24.31
C ALA A 497 2.53 8.22 -23.36
N SER A 498 2.60 6.92 -23.60
CA SER A 498 3.45 6.02 -22.84
C SER A 498 4.93 6.21 -23.19
N THR A 499 5.28 6.46 -24.44
CA THR A 499 6.68 6.73 -24.81
C THR A 499 7.17 8.05 -24.20
N VAL A 500 6.39 9.12 -24.33
CA VAL A 500 6.69 10.41 -23.70
C VAL A 500 6.61 10.31 -22.18
N GLY A 501 5.58 9.66 -21.64
CA GLY A 501 5.40 9.44 -20.21
C GLY A 501 6.53 8.61 -19.60
N VAL A 502 7.03 7.58 -20.28
CA VAL A 502 8.19 6.78 -19.87
C VAL A 502 9.47 7.60 -19.98
N LEU A 503 9.66 8.39 -21.04
CA LEU A 503 10.80 9.31 -21.15
C LEU A 503 10.80 10.34 -20.00
N LEU A 504 9.65 10.91 -19.68
CA LEU A 504 9.48 11.83 -18.56
C LEU A 504 9.67 11.14 -17.22
N LEU A 505 9.17 9.92 -17.07
CA LEU A 505 9.41 9.11 -15.89
C LEU A 505 10.91 8.89 -15.73
N VAL A 506 11.63 8.50 -16.79
CA VAL A 506 13.08 8.27 -16.77
C VAL A 506 13.86 9.54 -16.45
N VAL A 507 13.51 10.68 -17.04
CA VAL A 507 14.16 11.98 -16.78
C VAL A 507 13.86 12.43 -15.35
N ALA A 508 12.60 12.44 -14.93
CA ALA A 508 12.20 12.86 -13.59
C ALA A 508 12.75 11.96 -12.47
N ILE A 509 12.97 10.67 -12.76
CA ILE A 509 13.55 9.67 -11.84
C ILE A 509 15.07 9.81 -11.74
N ARG A 510 15.77 10.10 -12.86
CA ARG A 510 17.23 10.12 -12.88
C ARG A 510 17.86 11.46 -12.49
N GLY A 511 17.09 12.55 -12.51
CA GLY A 511 17.61 13.91 -12.35
C GLY A 511 18.24 14.37 -13.65
#